data_AF-A0A1V6KEF3-F1
#
_entry.id   AF-A0A1V6KEF3-F1
#
_cell.length_a   1.000
_cell.length_b   1.000
_cell.length_c   1.000
_cell.angle_alpha   90.00
_cell.angle_beta   90.00
_cell.angle_gamma   90.00
#
_symmetry.space_group_name_H-M   'P 1'
#
loop_
_entity.id
_entity.type
_entity.pdbx_description
1 polymer ?
#
loop_
_entity_poly.entity_id
_entity_poly.type
_entity_poly.pdbx_seq_one_letter_code
_entity_poly.pdbx_strand_id
1 'polypeptide(L)'
;MGGDRRAETAVEVATSAILRKAVSLAGSYILVPIVQVSVEVPDAWFGAALASLQARGARIEAVEDEGVVKSIIAYAPMENFFGYTTSLRSITEGRGIYQAKFDHYGNMNEY
;
A
#
# COMPACT_ATOMS: atom_id res chain seq x y z
N MET A 1 -37.04 -4.16 33.38
CA MET A 1 -35.97 -4.62 32.49
C MET A 1 -34.69 -3.88 32.85
N GLY A 2 -33.86 -4.47 33.71
CA GLY A 2 -32.48 -4.01 33.94
C GLY A 2 -31.62 -5.25 33.80
N GLY A 3 -30.99 -5.43 32.63
CA GLY A 3 -30.04 -6.52 32.41
C GLY A 3 -28.91 -6.41 33.42
N ASP A 4 -28.45 -7.54 33.95
CA ASP A 4 -27.37 -7.58 34.93
C ASP A 4 -26.06 -7.12 34.28
N ARG A 5 -25.80 -5.82 34.37
CA ARG A 5 -24.61 -5.14 33.82
C ARG A 5 -23.30 -5.80 34.24
N ARG A 6 -23.28 -6.51 35.37
CA ARG A 6 -22.11 -7.27 35.83
C ARG A 6 -21.82 -8.47 34.94
N ALA A 7 -22.86 -9.15 34.45
CA ALA A 7 -22.72 -10.27 33.52
C ALA A 7 -22.24 -9.80 32.14
N GLU A 8 -22.76 -8.68 31.63
CA GLU A 8 -22.30 -8.07 30.37
C GLU A 8 -20.81 -7.72 30.42
N THR A 9 -20.38 -7.01 31.46
CA THR A 9 -18.96 -6.66 31.64
C THR A 9 -18.07 -7.89 31.83
N ALA A 10 -18.53 -8.91 32.56
CA ALA A 10 -17.77 -10.15 32.72
C ALA A 10 -17.58 -10.90 31.39
N VAL A 11 -18.61 -10.94 30.54
CA VAL A 11 -18.54 -11.54 29.20
C VAL A 11 -17.60 -10.75 28.29
N GLU A 12 -17.63 -9.42 28.31
CA GLU A 12 -16.70 -8.58 27.54
C GLU A 12 -15.23 -8.85 27.91
N VAL A 13 -14.93 -8.90 29.22
CA VAL A 13 -13.57 -9.17 29.71
C VAL A 13 -13.11 -10.57 29.32
N ALA A 14 -13.95 -11.59 29.53
CA ALA A 14 -13.62 -12.97 29.17
C ALA A 14 -13.42 -13.14 27.66
N THR A 15 -14.29 -12.55 26.84
CA THR A 15 -14.19 -12.58 25.38
C THR A 15 -12.92 -11.89 24.89
N SER A 16 -12.59 -10.72 25.45
CA SER A 16 -11.36 -9.98 25.13
C SER A 16 -10.10 -10.80 25.44
N ALA A 17 -10.08 -11.50 26.58
CA ALA A 17 -8.96 -12.35 26.98
C ALA A 17 -8.80 -13.57 26.05
N ILE A 18 -9.90 -14.26 25.73
CA ILE A 18 -9.88 -15.44 24.85
C ILE A 18 -9.49 -15.03 23.43
N LEU A 19 -10.02 -13.92 22.90
CA LEU A 19 -9.69 -13.42 21.56
C LEU A 19 -8.21 -13.11 21.43
N ARG A 20 -7.60 -12.40 22.40
CA ARG A 20 -6.15 -12.12 22.39
C ARG A 20 -5.33 -13.40 22.35
N LYS A 21 -5.71 -14.40 23.16
CA LYS A 21 -5.01 -15.69 23.19
C LYS A 21 -5.16 -16.43 21.85
N ALA A 22 -6.37 -16.48 21.29
CA ALA A 22 -6.63 -17.13 20.01
C ALA A 22 -5.82 -16.49 18.87
N VAL A 23 -5.80 -15.16 18.78
CA VAL A 23 -5.00 -14.43 17.76
C VAL A 23 -3.52 -14.74 17.89
N SER A 24 -2.97 -14.75 19.11
CA SER A 24 -1.55 -15.07 19.33
C SER A 24 -1.14 -16.49 18.90
N LEU A 25 -2.09 -17.43 18.92
CA LEU A 25 -1.87 -18.82 18.51
C LEU A 25 -2.13 -19.04 17.01
N ALA A 26 -2.82 -18.12 16.34
CA ALA A 26 -3.25 -18.27 14.96
C ALA A 26 -2.17 -17.92 13.91
N GLY A 27 -0.98 -17.49 14.33
CA GLY A 27 0.07 -17.06 13.39
C GLY A 27 -0.30 -15.76 12.65
N SER A 28 -0.83 -14.78 13.38
CA SER A 28 -1.25 -13.50 12.82
C SER A 28 -0.08 -12.73 12.18
N TYR A 29 -0.35 -12.06 11.06
CA TYR A 29 0.58 -11.15 10.37
C TYR A 29 0.05 -9.71 10.38
N ILE A 30 0.96 -8.75 10.31
CA ILE A 30 0.60 -7.33 10.20
C ILE A 30 0.14 -7.05 8.77
N LEU A 31 -1.02 -6.43 8.66
CA LEU A 31 -1.54 -5.93 7.41
C LEU A 31 -1.17 -4.46 7.25
N VAL A 32 -0.74 -4.10 6.04
CA VAL A 32 -0.43 -2.72 5.65
C VAL A 32 -1.30 -2.31 4.47
N PRO A 33 -1.63 -1.02 4.31
CA PRO A 33 -2.36 -0.55 3.15
C PRO A 33 -1.48 -0.66 1.90
N ILE A 34 -1.93 -1.47 0.94
CA ILE A 34 -1.35 -1.57 -0.38
C ILE A 34 -2.05 -0.57 -1.29
N VAL A 35 -1.24 0.17 -2.05
CA VAL A 35 -1.72 1.16 -3.02
C VAL A 35 -1.38 0.69 -4.42
N GLN A 36 -2.31 0.88 -5.34
CA GLN A 36 -2.00 0.92 -6.76
C GLN A 36 -1.43 2.31 -7.06
N VAL A 37 -0.23 2.35 -7.63
CA VAL A 37 0.40 3.56 -8.12
C VAL A 37 0.41 3.57 -9.63
N SER A 38 0.21 4.76 -10.20
CA SER A 38 0.41 5.04 -11.62
C SER A 38 1.44 6.15 -11.76
N VAL A 39 2.39 5.96 -12.67
CA VAL A 39 3.35 6.98 -13.08
C VAL A 39 3.28 7.15 -14.59
N GLU A 40 2.88 8.33 -15.03
CA GLU A 40 2.86 8.71 -16.44
C GLU A 40 4.06 9.62 -16.72
N VAL A 41 4.87 9.26 -17.72
CA VAL A 41 6.06 10.02 -18.13
C VAL A 41 6.25 9.94 -19.64
N PRO A 42 6.83 10.97 -20.29
CA PRO A 42 7.28 10.82 -21.67
C PRO A 42 8.41 9.77 -21.77
N ASP A 43 8.56 9.16 -22.95
CA ASP A 43 9.48 8.03 -23.19
C ASP A 43 10.93 8.31 -22.73
N ALA A 44 11.41 9.54 -22.91
CA ALA A 44 12.76 9.95 -22.51
C ALA A 44 13.07 9.76 -21.01
N TRP A 45 12.05 9.76 -20.13
CA TRP A 45 12.22 9.55 -18.69
C TRP A 45 11.68 8.21 -18.19
N PHE A 46 11.14 7.38 -19.09
CA PHE A 46 10.54 6.09 -18.73
C PHE A 46 11.49 5.21 -17.90
N GLY A 47 12.73 5.04 -18.35
CA GLY A 47 13.71 4.23 -17.64
C GLY A 47 14.03 4.74 -16.23
N ALA A 48 14.13 6.05 -16.05
CA ALA A 48 14.38 6.66 -14.75
C ALA A 48 13.17 6.48 -13.80
N ALA A 49 11.95 6.70 -14.32
CA ALA A 49 10.72 6.50 -13.55
C ALA A 49 10.56 5.04 -13.12
N LEU A 50 10.74 4.10 -14.05
CA LEU A 50 10.68 2.66 -13.79
C LEU A 50 11.68 2.23 -12.70
N ALA A 51 12.94 2.65 -12.83
CA ALA A 51 13.98 2.35 -11.84
C ALA A 51 13.63 2.93 -10.46
N SER A 52 13.02 4.12 -10.41
CA SER A 52 12.65 4.75 -9.14
C SER A 52 11.50 4.04 -8.42
N LEU A 53 10.55 3.45 -9.15
CA LEU A 53 9.49 2.61 -8.60
C LEU A 53 10.06 1.31 -8.03
N GLN A 54 10.94 0.64 -8.78
CA GLN A 54 11.61 -0.59 -8.34
C GLN A 54 12.50 -0.35 -7.12
N ALA A 55 13.21 0.78 -7.06
CA ALA A 55 14.02 1.17 -5.90
C ALA A 55 13.20 1.37 -4.62
N ARG A 56 11.88 1.60 -4.75
CA ARG A 56 10.92 1.69 -3.65
C ARG A 56 10.19 0.38 -3.37
N GLY A 57 10.64 -0.74 -3.95
CA GLY A 57 10.01 -2.05 -3.77
C GLY A 57 8.61 -2.12 -4.35
N ALA A 58 8.32 -1.37 -5.42
CA ALA A 58 7.06 -1.48 -6.12
C ALA A 58 7.09 -2.68 -7.08
N ARG A 59 6.07 -3.54 -6.99
CA ARG A 59 5.82 -4.62 -7.94
C ARG A 59 5.15 -4.05 -9.18
N ILE A 60 5.86 -4.02 -10.30
CA ILE A 60 5.32 -3.54 -11.57
C ILE A 60 4.30 -4.55 -12.09
N GLU A 61 3.09 -4.09 -12.35
CA GLU A 61 1.99 -4.91 -12.87
C GLU A 61 1.88 -4.76 -14.40
N ALA A 62 1.91 -3.53 -14.89
CA ALA A 62 1.78 -3.24 -16.31
C ALA A 62 2.56 -1.99 -16.72
N VAL A 63 2.94 -1.97 -17.99
CA VAL A 63 3.42 -0.78 -18.68
C VAL A 63 2.54 -0.58 -19.90
N GLU A 64 1.86 0.56 -19.96
CA GLU A 64 0.98 0.94 -21.05
C GLU A 64 1.66 2.03 -21.88
N ASP A 65 1.65 1.85 -23.20
CA ASP A 65 2.24 2.80 -24.16
C ASP A 65 1.11 3.55 -24.88
N GLU A 66 0.97 4.83 -24.58
CA GLU A 66 -0.03 5.73 -25.17
C GLU A 66 0.60 6.65 -26.24
N GLY A 67 1.76 6.25 -26.78
CA GLY A 67 2.48 6.93 -27.84
C GLY A 67 3.37 8.07 -27.31
N VAL A 68 2.76 9.17 -26.85
CA VAL A 68 3.53 10.33 -26.36
C VAL A 68 3.99 10.12 -24.91
N VAL A 69 3.23 9.36 -24.15
CA VAL A 69 3.48 9.05 -22.74
C VAL A 69 3.43 7.55 -22.51
N LYS A 70 4.22 7.10 -21.54
CA LYS A 70 4.18 5.75 -21.00
C LYS A 70 3.64 5.81 -19.59
N SER A 71 2.70 4.93 -19.29
CA SER A 71 2.12 4.74 -17.97
C SER A 71 2.67 3.48 -17.34
N ILE A 72 3.11 3.57 -16.08
CA ILE A 72 3.60 2.44 -15.30
C ILE A 72 2.62 2.21 -14.15
N ILE A 73 1.96 1.04 -14.16
CA ILE A 73 1.07 0.61 -13.09
C ILE A 73 1.85 -0.35 -12.19
N ALA A 74 1.87 -0.05 -10.89
CA ALA A 74 2.55 -0.88 -9.90
C ALA A 74 1.79 -0.93 -8.58
N TYR A 75 2.15 -1.88 -7.73
CA TYR A 75 1.63 -2.01 -6.38
C TYR A 75 2.77 -1.98 -5.37
N ALA A 76 2.58 -1.27 -4.26
CA ALA A 76 3.46 -1.37 -3.11
C ALA A 76 2.76 -0.92 -1.82
N PRO A 77 3.36 -1.18 -0.65
CA PRO A 77 2.95 -0.57 0.61
C PRO A 77 2.93 0.96 0.53
N MET A 78 1.89 1.59 1.07
CA MET A 78 1.73 3.06 1.07
C MET A 78 2.95 3.79 1.66
N GLU A 79 3.60 3.20 2.67
CA GLU A 79 4.77 3.78 3.34
C GLU A 79 5.97 3.97 2.41
N ASN A 80 6.09 3.14 1.37
CA ASN A 80 7.20 3.21 0.41
C ASN A 80 7.12 4.47 -0.47
N PHE A 81 5.98 5.16 -0.51
CA PHE A 81 5.74 6.29 -1.40
C PHE A 81 5.68 7.66 -0.71
N PHE A 82 5.98 7.75 0.59
CA PHE A 82 6.12 9.05 1.23
C PHE A 82 7.19 9.89 0.51
N GLY A 83 6.83 11.14 0.19
CA GLY A 83 7.69 12.08 -0.53
C GLY A 83 7.99 11.70 -2.00
N TYR A 84 7.35 10.67 -2.56
CA TYR A 84 7.68 10.20 -3.91
C TYR A 84 7.39 11.23 -5.00
N THR A 85 6.31 12.01 -4.88
CA THR A 85 6.00 13.09 -5.83
C THR A 85 7.18 14.03 -6.04
N THR A 86 7.89 14.41 -4.97
CA THR A 86 9.07 15.28 -5.06
C THR A 86 10.23 14.56 -5.75
N SER A 87 10.50 13.30 -5.39
CA SER A 87 11.54 12.50 -6.05
C SER A 87 11.27 12.33 -7.55
N LEU A 88 10.03 12.00 -7.92
CA LEU A 88 9.60 11.84 -9.31
C LEU A 88 9.80 13.16 -10.08
N ARG A 89 9.42 14.29 -9.46
CA ARG A 89 9.63 15.61 -10.07
C ARG A 89 11.11 15.85 -10.38
N SER A 90 12.01 15.51 -9.47
CA SER A 90 13.45 15.70 -9.67
C SER A 90 14.02 14.83 -10.80
N ILE A 91 13.64 13.55 -10.89
CA ILE A 91 14.19 12.64 -11.92
C ILE A 91 13.55 12.81 -13.30
N THR A 92 12.36 13.41 -13.38
CA THR A 92 11.61 13.65 -14.62
C THR A 92 11.67 15.11 -15.09
N GLU A 93 12.47 15.95 -14.42
CA GLU A 93 12.47 17.41 -14.63
C GLU A 93 11.07 18.05 -14.52
N GLY A 94 10.20 17.44 -13.70
CA GLY A 94 8.83 17.85 -13.47
C GLY A 94 7.82 17.45 -14.53
N ARG A 95 8.16 16.49 -15.39
CA ARG A 95 7.27 16.00 -16.45
C ARG A 95 6.52 14.70 -16.11
N GLY A 96 6.83 14.10 -14.96
CA GLY A 96 6.12 12.93 -14.47
C GLY A 96 4.87 13.28 -13.68
N ILE A 97 3.79 12.53 -13.94
CA ILE A 97 2.55 12.58 -13.18
C ILE A 97 2.50 11.32 -12.31
N TYR A 98 2.20 11.49 -11.02
CA TYR A 98 2.04 10.40 -10.07
C TYR A 98 0.63 10.38 -9.52
N GLN A 99 0.03 9.20 -9.48
CA GLN A 99 -1.25 8.95 -8.82
C GLN A 99 -1.12 7.72 -7.93
N ALA A 100 -1.82 7.73 -6.80
CA ALA A 100 -1.93 6.58 -5.91
C ALA A 100 -3.36 6.40 -5.45
N LYS A 101 -3.84 5.17 -5.46
CA LYS A 101 -5.17 4.79 -5.02
C LYS A 101 -5.05 3.62 -4.06
N PHE A 102 -5.79 3.68 -2.95
CA PHE A 102 -5.94 2.53 -2.07
C PHE A 102 -6.54 1.36 -2.85
N ASP A 103 -5.95 0.18 -2.70
CA ASP A 103 -6.42 -1.05 -3.32
C ASP A 103 -6.97 -2.01 -2.27
N HIS A 104 -6.11 -2.50 -1.36
CA HIS A 104 -6.49 -3.41 -0.29
C HIS A 104 -5.50 -3.37 0.89
N TYR A 105 -5.78 -4.14 1.94
CA TYR A 105 -4.81 -4.44 3.00
C TYR A 105 -4.12 -5.76 2.70
N GLY A 106 -2.78 -5.73 2.62
CA GLY A 106 -1.97 -6.89 2.25
C GLY A 106 -0.79 -7.08 3.19
N ASN A 107 -0.06 -8.17 2.98
CA ASN A 107 1.20 -8.41 3.67
C ASN A 107 2.32 -7.65 2.95
N MET A 108 3.22 -7.04 3.71
CA MET A 108 4.40 -6.35 3.17
C MET A 108 5.28 -7.28 2.32
N ASN A 109 5.35 -8.57 2.66
CA ASN A 109 6.23 -9.53 2.00
C ASN A 109 5.75 -10.02 0.62
N GLU A 110 4.58 -9.56 0.16
CA GLU A 110 3.97 -9.99 -1.11
C GLU A 110 4.30 -9.06 -2.30
N TYR A 111 5.12 -8.02 -2.08
CA TYR A 111 5.48 -6.96 -3.04
C TYR A 111 6.97 -6.67 -3.02
#